data_AF-A0A6C2CCY8-F1
#
_entry.id   AF-A0A6C2CCY8-F1
#
_cell.length_a   1.000
_cell.length_b   1.000
_cell.length_c   1.000
_cell.angle_alpha   90.00
_cell.angle_beta   90.00
_cell.angle_gamma   90.00
#
_symmetry.space_group_name_H-M   'P 1'
#
loop_
_entity.id
_entity.type
_entity.pdbx_description
1 polymer ?
#
loop_
_entity_poly.entity_id
_entity_poly.type
_entity_poly.pdbx_seq_one_letter_code
_entity_poly.pdbx_strand_id
1 'polypeptide(L)'
;MQNPKLKPNAGRFAKWWYRHQVKRSNRKYDIQDKKRKWTAIRYYSMLGIAIFFVIAAHITMKSTNVQSTELNKEMSFGNDGKSAVITKRIFNPNTGTLLLKFRIDSGDSTDFTAVDLDKIKLSFDGDRYRTNDTKLMVYPTSQNTVALQYLNVKHNFQDVQVKFHDKAVNDTNVGAVSSLSSSSSSSKGLTDQDTTIIVNNDKVSIDKELQPRTQKKLAVEQVDDDIDTQNKLIIANNNAISKLNDLIKDQEKDIKLKRAQSDSLTSDEQQKLDSSIQNDQARITTLKDKISDAKDEIRNAKAQISTLNDNKSKYEHGKLDLPKPY
;
A
#
# COMPACT_ATOMS: atom_id res chain seq x y z
N MET A 1 34.49 60.39 -8.43
CA MET A 1 34.34 61.86 -8.36
C MET A 1 35.50 62.42 -7.56
N GLN A 2 36.30 63.32 -8.11
CA GLN A 2 37.39 63.97 -7.37
C GLN A 2 36.80 64.84 -6.25
N ASN A 3 37.28 64.66 -5.01
CA ASN A 3 36.90 65.53 -3.90
C ASN A 3 37.39 66.97 -4.20
N PRO A 4 36.55 67.99 -4.00
CA PRO A 4 36.99 69.38 -4.20
C PRO A 4 38.17 69.68 -3.28
N LYS A 5 39.25 70.27 -3.78
CA LYS A 5 40.43 70.61 -2.96
C LYS A 5 40.25 71.96 -2.29
N LEU A 6 40.44 72.02 -0.97
CA LEU A 6 40.48 73.28 -0.20
C LEU A 6 41.73 74.08 -0.58
N LYS A 7 41.57 75.37 -0.90
CA LYS A 7 42.70 76.29 -1.11
C LYS A 7 43.46 76.53 0.22
N PRO A 8 44.80 76.68 0.19
CA PRO A 8 45.64 76.72 1.40
C PRO A 8 45.30 77.85 2.38
N ASN A 9 44.73 78.97 1.91
CA ASN A 9 44.38 80.15 2.75
C ASN A 9 42.86 80.33 2.96
N ALA A 10 42.08 79.25 2.93
CA ALA A 10 40.63 79.34 3.12
C ALA A 10 40.25 79.81 4.54
N GLY A 11 39.43 80.86 4.63
CA GLY A 11 38.91 81.40 5.90
C GLY A 11 38.06 80.40 6.69
N ARG A 12 37.83 80.68 7.98
CA ARG A 12 37.12 79.78 8.91
C ARG A 12 35.74 79.33 8.39
N PHE A 13 35.00 80.23 7.74
CA PHE A 13 33.69 79.93 7.14
C PHE A 13 33.80 78.97 5.94
N ALA A 14 34.78 79.17 5.05
CA ALA A 14 35.02 78.27 3.92
C ALA A 14 35.44 76.86 4.35
N LYS A 15 36.23 76.74 5.42
CA LYS A 15 36.57 75.45 6.05
C LYS A 15 35.34 74.77 6.68
N TRP A 16 34.46 75.54 7.34
CA TRP A 16 33.21 75.02 7.91
C TRP A 16 32.25 74.51 6.82
N TRP A 17 32.05 75.31 5.75
CA TRP A 17 31.19 74.95 4.63
C TRP A 17 31.71 73.73 3.88
N TYR A 18 33.02 73.64 3.66
CA TYR A 18 33.67 72.46 3.09
C TYR A 18 33.44 71.20 3.94
N ARG A 19 33.66 71.28 5.26
CA ARG A 19 33.40 70.16 6.17
C ARG A 19 31.93 69.76 6.15
N HIS A 20 31.01 70.72 6.09
CA HIS A 20 29.58 70.46 5.99
C HIS A 20 29.21 69.78 4.66
N GLN A 21 29.81 70.20 3.55
CA GLN A 21 29.59 69.63 2.22
C GLN A 21 30.16 68.22 2.09
N VAL A 22 31.38 67.97 2.60
CA VAL A 22 31.98 66.62 2.66
C VAL A 22 31.15 65.70 3.56
N LYS A 23 30.69 66.17 4.73
CA LYS A 23 29.83 65.37 5.62
C LYS A 23 28.47 65.04 4.99
N ARG A 24 27.86 65.99 4.24
CA ARG A 24 26.65 65.74 3.45
C ARG A 24 26.89 64.76 2.31
N SER A 25 28.03 64.88 1.62
CA SER A 25 28.44 63.97 0.55
C SER A 25 28.62 62.54 1.08
N ASN A 26 29.43 62.36 2.14
CA ASN A 26 29.66 61.06 2.77
C ASN A 26 28.36 60.45 3.32
N ARG A 27 27.46 61.23 3.92
CA ARG A 27 26.13 60.74 4.33
C ARG A 27 25.29 60.26 3.15
N LYS A 28 25.32 60.95 2.00
CA LYS A 28 24.61 60.51 0.79
C LYS A 28 25.21 59.20 0.25
N TYR A 29 26.54 59.06 0.26
CA TYR A 29 27.21 57.83 -0.12
C TYR A 29 26.92 56.66 0.83
N ASP A 30 26.96 56.87 2.14
CA ASP A 30 26.63 55.84 3.13
C ASP A 30 25.17 55.39 3.02
N ILE A 31 24.24 56.32 2.74
CA ILE A 31 22.83 55.98 2.52
C ILE A 31 22.67 55.20 1.21
N GLN A 32 23.36 55.58 0.14
CA GLN A 32 23.29 54.86 -1.14
C GLN A 32 23.96 53.48 -1.05
N ASP A 33 25.07 53.35 -0.34
CA ASP A 33 25.79 52.09 -0.15
C ASP A 33 25.02 51.14 0.79
N LYS A 34 24.43 51.67 1.87
CA LYS A 34 23.47 50.92 2.69
C LYS A 34 22.27 50.49 1.85
N LYS A 35 21.68 51.37 1.04
CA LYS A 35 20.57 51.01 0.14
C LYS A 35 20.99 49.90 -0.84
N ARG A 36 22.16 49.99 -1.47
CA ARG A 36 22.70 48.97 -2.38
C ARG A 36 22.92 47.63 -1.69
N LYS A 37 23.49 47.62 -0.49
CA LYS A 37 23.68 46.41 0.32
C LYS A 37 22.35 45.78 0.72
N TRP A 38 21.38 46.57 1.18
CA TRP A 38 20.04 46.08 1.49
C TRP A 38 19.28 45.58 0.27
N THR A 39 19.41 46.23 -0.89
CA THR A 39 18.81 45.74 -2.15
C THR A 39 19.48 44.46 -2.63
N ALA A 40 20.81 44.35 -2.49
CA ALA A 40 21.53 43.12 -2.84
C ALA A 40 21.12 41.96 -1.93
N ILE A 41 21.02 42.18 -0.63
CA ILE A 41 20.54 41.16 0.34
C ILE A 41 19.13 40.69 -0.04
N ARG A 42 18.21 41.61 -0.36
CA ARG A 42 16.84 41.26 -0.79
C ARG A 42 16.82 40.47 -2.11
N TYR A 43 17.69 40.85 -3.06
CA TYR A 43 17.79 40.16 -4.33
C TYR A 43 18.33 38.73 -4.15
N TYR A 44 19.41 38.56 -3.39
CA TYR A 44 19.96 37.23 -3.09
C TYR A 44 19.02 36.37 -2.23
N SER A 45 18.27 36.97 -1.30
CA SER A 45 17.26 36.22 -0.54
C SER A 45 16.13 35.73 -1.44
N MET A 46 15.66 36.57 -2.37
CA MET A 46 14.65 36.15 -3.37
C MET A 46 15.19 35.07 -4.30
N LEU A 47 16.44 35.18 -4.75
CA LEU A 47 17.08 34.16 -5.57
C LEU A 47 17.22 32.84 -4.81
N GLY A 48 17.60 32.89 -3.53
CA GLY A 48 17.66 31.72 -2.66
C GLY A 48 16.30 31.04 -2.48
N ILE A 49 15.23 31.81 -2.30
CA ILE A 49 13.86 31.30 -2.22
C ILE A 49 13.45 30.63 -3.55
N ALA A 50 13.77 31.24 -4.69
CA ALA A 50 13.47 30.66 -6.00
C ALA A 50 14.21 29.33 -6.24
N ILE A 51 15.50 29.28 -5.92
CA ILE A 51 16.30 28.04 -6.00
C ILE A 51 15.73 26.97 -5.05
N PHE A 52 15.35 27.35 -3.84
CA PHE A 52 14.70 26.45 -2.89
C PHE A 52 13.40 25.86 -3.46
N PHE A 53 12.53 26.67 -4.07
CA PHE A 53 11.30 26.17 -4.69
C PHE A 53 11.56 25.24 -5.88
N VAL A 54 12.58 25.52 -6.70
CA VAL A 54 12.96 24.65 -7.83
C VAL A 54 13.45 23.29 -7.32
N ILE A 55 14.33 23.28 -6.31
CA ILE A 55 14.83 22.05 -5.69
C ILE A 55 13.69 21.30 -5.00
N ALA A 56 12.84 21.99 -4.25
CA ALA A 56 11.69 21.39 -3.59
C ALA A 56 10.73 20.74 -4.60
N ALA A 57 10.44 21.40 -5.73
CA ALA A 57 9.58 20.87 -6.79
C ALA A 57 10.18 19.65 -7.52
N HIS A 58 11.51 19.47 -7.50
CA HIS A 58 12.15 18.27 -8.03
C HIS A 58 12.05 17.09 -7.06
N ILE A 59 12.06 17.34 -5.75
CA ILE A 59 12.05 16.31 -4.70
C ILE A 59 10.63 15.90 -4.29
N THR A 60 9.65 16.80 -4.40
CA THR A 60 8.27 16.50 -3.99
C THR A 60 7.60 15.49 -4.93
N MET A 61 6.97 14.47 -4.33
CA MET A 61 6.13 13.50 -5.03
C MET A 61 5.00 14.25 -5.76
N LYS A 62 4.90 14.11 -7.08
CA LYS A 62 3.76 14.72 -7.79
C LYS A 62 2.53 13.85 -7.56
N SER A 63 1.52 14.42 -6.90
CA SER A 63 0.19 13.85 -6.79
C SER A 63 -0.40 13.65 -8.20
N THR A 64 -1.11 12.54 -8.40
CA THR A 64 -1.82 12.24 -9.64
C THR A 64 -3.32 12.47 -9.46
N ASN A 65 -3.99 12.86 -10.54
CA ASN A 65 -5.45 12.98 -10.56
C ASN A 65 -6.16 11.62 -10.70
N VAL A 66 -5.41 10.53 -10.86
CA VAL A 66 -5.93 9.16 -10.95
C VAL A 66 -5.84 8.50 -9.58
N GLN A 67 -6.95 7.97 -9.06
CA GLN A 67 -6.99 7.34 -7.75
C GLN A 67 -6.19 6.03 -7.76
N SER A 68 -5.28 5.86 -6.80
CA SER A 68 -4.59 4.57 -6.61
C SER A 68 -5.59 3.52 -6.12
N THR A 69 -5.46 2.31 -6.63
CA THR A 69 -6.14 1.13 -6.08
C THR A 69 -5.73 0.94 -4.61
N GLU A 70 -6.72 0.62 -3.77
CA GLU A 70 -6.50 0.36 -2.35
C GLU A 70 -5.83 -1.01 -2.14
N LEU A 71 -5.04 -1.13 -1.08
CA LEU A 71 -4.47 -2.44 -0.70
C LEU A 71 -5.59 -3.38 -0.27
N ASN A 72 -5.46 -4.65 -0.64
CA ASN A 72 -6.42 -5.71 -0.35
C ASN A 72 -7.83 -5.49 -0.94
N LYS A 73 -7.97 -4.60 -1.92
CA LYS A 73 -9.21 -4.43 -2.68
C LYS A 73 -9.22 -5.39 -3.88
N GLU A 74 -10.29 -6.16 -4.00
CA GLU A 74 -10.53 -7.05 -5.14
C GLU A 74 -10.86 -6.26 -6.40
N MET A 75 -10.16 -6.60 -7.48
CA MET A 75 -10.37 -6.05 -8.81
C MET A 75 -10.65 -7.20 -9.77
N SER A 76 -11.92 -7.39 -10.15
CA SER A 76 -12.32 -8.46 -11.06
C SER A 76 -11.76 -8.25 -12.46
N PHE A 77 -11.37 -9.32 -13.13
CA PHE A 77 -10.94 -9.35 -14.53
C PHE A 77 -11.34 -10.67 -15.20
N GLY A 78 -11.44 -10.67 -16.53
CA GLY A 78 -11.77 -11.85 -17.31
C GLY A 78 -13.21 -12.34 -17.13
N ASN A 79 -13.47 -13.53 -17.67
CA ASN A 79 -14.68 -14.31 -17.40
C ASN A 79 -14.31 -15.36 -16.32
N ASP A 80 -15.29 -15.91 -15.60
CA ASP A 80 -15.09 -16.89 -14.50
C ASP A 80 -14.76 -16.30 -13.12
N GLY A 81 -15.13 -15.04 -12.87
CA GLY A 81 -15.05 -14.45 -11.53
C GLY A 81 -13.63 -14.28 -10.99
N LYS A 82 -12.61 -14.27 -11.85
CA LYS A 82 -11.23 -14.02 -11.44
C LYS A 82 -11.07 -12.61 -10.89
N SER A 83 -10.23 -12.46 -9.89
CA SER A 83 -9.90 -11.16 -9.31
C SER A 83 -8.42 -11.04 -8.98
N ALA A 84 -7.90 -9.83 -9.12
CA ALA A 84 -6.54 -9.48 -8.72
C ALA A 84 -6.60 -8.57 -7.50
N VAL A 85 -5.77 -8.87 -6.51
CA VAL A 85 -5.67 -8.14 -5.25
C VAL A 85 -4.24 -7.70 -5.05
N ILE A 86 -3.99 -6.40 -4.93
CA ILE A 86 -2.67 -5.90 -4.55
C ILE A 86 -2.50 -5.99 -3.03
N THR A 87 -1.53 -6.78 -2.58
CA THR A 87 -1.30 -7.06 -1.16
C THR A 87 -0.16 -6.24 -0.58
N LYS A 88 0.82 -5.85 -1.40
CA LYS A 88 2.02 -5.12 -0.97
C LYS A 88 2.49 -4.15 -2.05
N ARG A 89 2.92 -2.95 -1.63
CA ARG A 89 3.54 -1.93 -2.49
C ARG A 89 4.66 -1.22 -1.75
N ILE A 90 5.90 -1.48 -2.13
CA ILE A 90 7.09 -0.98 -1.43
C ILE A 90 8.09 -0.41 -2.42
N PHE A 91 8.64 0.77 -2.11
CA PHE A 91 9.59 1.48 -2.96
C PHE A 91 10.86 1.86 -2.22
N ASN A 92 12.00 1.63 -2.87
CA ASN A 92 13.29 2.15 -2.46
C ASN A 92 13.70 3.34 -3.34
N PRO A 93 13.67 4.58 -2.80
CA PRO A 93 14.05 5.76 -3.56
C PRO A 93 15.55 5.82 -3.90
N ASN A 94 16.40 5.10 -3.16
CA ASN A 94 17.85 5.11 -3.38
C ASN A 94 18.26 4.24 -4.58
N THR A 95 17.64 3.05 -4.71
CA THR A 95 17.95 2.09 -5.78
C THR A 95 16.95 2.14 -6.93
N GLY A 96 15.82 2.84 -6.77
CA GLY A 96 14.73 2.84 -7.74
C GLY A 96 14.02 1.49 -7.83
N THR A 97 14.10 0.65 -6.79
CA THR A 97 13.44 -0.65 -6.76
C THR A 97 12.01 -0.51 -6.26
N LEU A 98 11.02 -0.88 -7.07
CA LEU A 98 9.62 -0.96 -6.68
C LEU A 98 9.18 -2.42 -6.69
N LEU A 99 8.70 -2.90 -5.55
CA LEU A 99 8.13 -4.23 -5.37
C LEU A 99 6.62 -4.12 -5.18
N LEU A 100 5.87 -4.78 -6.07
CA LEU A 100 4.44 -4.97 -5.93
C LEU A 100 4.14 -6.47 -5.75
N LYS A 101 3.28 -6.83 -4.81
CA LYS A 101 2.80 -8.21 -4.66
C LYS A 101 1.32 -8.28 -4.93
N PHE A 102 0.92 -9.30 -5.68
CA PHE A 102 -0.45 -9.57 -6.05
C PHE A 102 -0.85 -10.97 -5.63
N ARG A 103 -2.08 -11.10 -5.15
CA ARG A 103 -2.81 -12.37 -5.08
C ARG A 103 -3.85 -12.38 -6.19
N ILE A 104 -4.02 -13.53 -6.82
CA ILE A 104 -5.01 -13.76 -7.86
C ILE A 104 -5.95 -14.83 -7.34
N ASP A 105 -7.23 -14.51 -7.30
CA ASP A 105 -8.27 -15.42 -6.84
C ASP A 105 -9.07 -15.86 -8.08
N SER A 106 -9.37 -17.16 -8.20
CA SER A 106 -10.29 -17.67 -9.21
C SER A 106 -11.64 -17.87 -8.55
N GLY A 107 -12.70 -17.26 -9.10
CA GLY A 107 -14.01 -17.09 -8.44
C GLY A 107 -14.73 -18.36 -8.01
N ASP A 108 -14.20 -19.54 -8.33
CA ASP A 108 -14.72 -20.83 -7.90
C ASP A 108 -13.88 -21.42 -6.75
N SER A 109 -14.53 -21.51 -5.59
CA SER A 109 -14.18 -22.24 -4.37
C SER A 109 -13.32 -21.51 -3.32
N THR A 110 -13.72 -21.74 -2.07
CA THR A 110 -13.08 -21.35 -0.81
C THR A 110 -11.78 -22.11 -0.52
N ASP A 111 -11.27 -22.85 -1.51
CA ASP A 111 -10.03 -23.61 -1.43
C ASP A 111 -8.98 -22.89 -2.27
N PHE A 112 -7.71 -23.01 -1.89
CA PHE A 112 -6.55 -22.46 -2.62
C PHE A 112 -6.43 -23.09 -4.03
N THR A 113 -7.34 -22.76 -4.94
CA THR A 113 -7.33 -23.25 -6.31
C THR A 113 -6.13 -22.67 -7.01
N ALA A 114 -5.30 -23.56 -7.55
CA ALA A 114 -4.15 -23.16 -8.34
C ALA A 114 -4.63 -22.32 -9.52
N VAL A 115 -4.08 -21.11 -9.66
CA VAL A 115 -4.39 -20.24 -10.78
C VAL A 115 -3.41 -20.56 -11.89
N ASP A 116 -3.95 -20.82 -13.08
CA ASP A 116 -3.14 -20.97 -14.28
C ASP A 116 -2.59 -19.60 -14.71
N LEU A 117 -1.46 -19.21 -14.12
CA LEU A 117 -0.80 -17.92 -14.38
C LEU A 117 -0.36 -17.77 -15.84
N ASP A 118 -0.21 -18.86 -16.61
CA ASP A 118 0.14 -18.80 -18.02
C ASP A 118 -1.02 -18.24 -18.87
N LYS A 119 -2.25 -18.46 -18.40
CA LYS A 119 -3.47 -17.88 -18.99
C LYS A 119 -3.69 -16.43 -18.60
N ILE A 120 -2.86 -15.83 -17.76
CA ILE A 120 -2.96 -14.41 -17.42
C ILE A 120 -1.91 -13.64 -18.22
N LYS A 121 -2.33 -12.58 -18.93
CA LYS A 121 -1.42 -11.63 -19.55
C LYS A 121 -1.34 -10.40 -18.67
N LEU A 122 -0.13 -9.98 -18.34
CA LEU A 122 0.10 -8.70 -17.70
C LEU A 122 0.58 -7.71 -18.75
N SER A 123 -0.01 -6.52 -18.76
CA SER A 123 0.55 -5.37 -19.47
C SER A 123 0.77 -4.21 -18.51
N PHE A 124 1.73 -3.36 -18.83
CA PHE A 124 2.27 -2.37 -17.90
C PHE A 124 2.26 -0.99 -18.55
N ASP A 125 1.79 0.01 -17.82
CA ASP A 125 1.63 1.39 -18.28
C ASP A 125 1.99 2.38 -17.15
N GLY A 126 2.10 3.66 -17.46
CA GLY A 126 2.41 4.73 -16.51
C GLY A 126 3.40 5.77 -17.06
N ASP A 127 3.13 7.05 -16.77
CA ASP A 127 3.86 8.20 -17.34
C ASP A 127 5.37 8.15 -17.05
N ARG A 128 5.75 7.66 -15.87
CA ARG A 128 7.08 7.97 -15.30
C ARG A 128 8.02 6.79 -15.09
N TYR A 129 7.69 5.63 -15.65
CA TYR A 129 8.63 4.51 -15.85
C TYR A 129 9.61 4.71 -17.00
N ARG A 130 9.47 5.80 -17.76
CA ARG A 130 10.23 6.07 -18.98
C ARG A 130 11.61 6.67 -18.68
N THR A 131 12.46 5.94 -17.94
CA THR A 131 13.88 5.88 -18.31
C THR A 131 14.01 4.73 -19.30
N ASN A 132 14.86 4.86 -20.31
CA ASN A 132 15.12 3.75 -21.25
C ASN A 132 15.66 2.49 -20.53
N ASP A 133 16.07 2.62 -19.26
CA ASP A 133 16.73 1.59 -18.46
C ASP A 133 15.85 0.98 -17.36
N THR A 134 14.57 1.36 -17.25
CA THR A 134 13.65 0.71 -16.29
C THR A 134 13.42 -0.73 -16.74
N LYS A 135 13.67 -1.68 -15.84
CA LYS A 135 13.45 -3.12 -16.10
C LYS A 135 12.33 -3.63 -15.22
N LEU A 136 11.49 -4.49 -15.76
CA LEU A 136 10.43 -5.16 -15.02
C LEU A 136 10.69 -6.66 -15.03
N MET A 137 10.52 -7.29 -13.88
CA MET A 137 10.57 -8.73 -13.70
C MET A 137 9.26 -9.20 -13.08
N VAL A 138 8.63 -10.21 -13.69
CA VAL A 138 7.44 -10.88 -13.17
C VAL A 138 7.87 -12.21 -12.54
N TYR A 139 7.61 -12.36 -11.25
CA TYR A 139 7.98 -13.54 -10.48
C TYR A 139 6.74 -14.20 -9.88
N PRO A 140 6.26 -15.30 -10.46
CA PRO A 140 5.34 -16.20 -9.77
C PRO A 140 5.96 -16.67 -8.46
N THR A 141 5.29 -16.42 -7.33
CA THR A 141 5.76 -16.79 -5.99
C THR A 141 5.01 -17.97 -5.40
N SER A 142 3.84 -18.28 -5.95
CA SER A 142 3.07 -19.50 -5.70
C SER A 142 2.18 -19.79 -6.91
N GLN A 143 1.22 -20.70 -6.77
CA GLN A 143 0.20 -20.96 -7.78
C GLN A 143 -0.81 -19.81 -7.95
N ASN A 144 -0.88 -18.87 -7.01
CA ASN A 144 -1.89 -17.81 -7.00
C ASN A 144 -1.32 -16.43 -6.59
N THR A 145 -0.01 -16.32 -6.44
CA THR A 145 0.65 -15.06 -6.08
C THR A 145 1.76 -14.73 -7.06
N VAL A 146 1.87 -13.45 -7.37
CA VAL A 146 2.86 -12.90 -8.29
C VAL A 146 3.49 -11.66 -7.68
N ALA A 147 4.82 -11.59 -7.71
CA ALA A 147 5.59 -10.43 -7.36
C ALA A 147 6.11 -9.72 -8.63
N LEU A 148 5.83 -8.44 -8.76
CA LEU A 148 6.39 -7.58 -9.79
C LEU A 148 7.52 -6.75 -9.19
N GLN A 149 8.69 -6.82 -9.82
CA GLN A 149 9.84 -6.03 -9.42
C GLN A 149 10.26 -5.11 -10.55
N TYR A 150 10.06 -3.81 -10.37
CA TYR A 150 10.62 -2.79 -11.23
C TYR A 150 11.98 -2.34 -10.69
N LEU A 151 12.95 -2.19 -11.58
CA LEU A 151 14.29 -1.71 -11.32
C LEU A 151 14.50 -0.37 -12.01
N ASN A 152 15.27 0.53 -11.39
CA ASN A 152 15.61 1.85 -11.93
C ASN A 152 14.40 2.79 -12.14
N VAL A 153 13.33 2.64 -11.35
CA VAL A 153 12.18 3.54 -11.36
C VAL A 153 12.59 4.91 -10.82
N LYS A 154 12.20 5.99 -11.50
CA LYS A 154 12.46 7.36 -11.03
C LYS A 154 11.83 7.61 -9.66
N HIS A 155 12.56 8.22 -8.73
CA HIS A 155 12.07 8.53 -7.38
C HIS A 155 10.76 9.36 -7.34
N ASN A 156 10.48 10.14 -8.38
CA ASN A 156 9.30 10.99 -8.50
C ASN A 156 8.29 10.45 -9.55
N PHE A 157 8.20 9.12 -9.70
CA PHE A 157 7.20 8.52 -10.59
C PHE A 157 5.77 8.99 -10.21
N GLN A 158 4.86 9.01 -11.19
CA GLN A 158 3.47 9.44 -10.94
C GLN A 158 2.68 8.25 -10.42
N ASP A 159 2.61 7.27 -11.30
CA ASP A 159 1.78 6.10 -11.18
C ASP A 159 2.42 4.95 -11.95
N VAL A 160 1.87 3.80 -11.62
CA VAL A 160 2.23 2.50 -12.13
C VAL A 160 0.94 1.81 -12.42
N GLN A 161 0.78 1.30 -13.63
CA GLN A 161 -0.45 0.61 -14.00
C GLN A 161 -0.10 -0.82 -14.39
N VAL A 162 -0.74 -1.76 -13.72
CA VAL A 162 -0.66 -3.19 -14.02
C VAL A 162 -2.03 -3.60 -14.53
N LYS A 163 -2.09 -3.96 -15.82
CA LYS A 163 -3.31 -4.42 -16.48
C LYS A 163 -3.30 -5.94 -16.50
N PHE A 164 -4.37 -6.54 -16.00
CA PHE A 164 -4.59 -7.99 -16.03
C PHE A 164 -5.57 -8.30 -17.14
N HIS A 165 -5.17 -9.20 -18.03
CA HIS A 165 -5.99 -9.72 -19.10
C HIS A 165 -6.08 -11.24 -18.95
N ASP A 166 -7.28 -11.78 -19.14
CA ASP A 166 -7.50 -13.22 -19.19
C ASP A 166 -7.33 -13.72 -20.63
N LYS A 167 -6.40 -14.65 -20.85
CA LYS A 167 -6.15 -15.28 -22.16
C LYS A 167 -7.05 -16.50 -22.38
N ALA A 168 -7.91 -16.88 -21.43
CA ALA A 168 -8.83 -17.99 -21.62
C ALA A 168 -9.70 -17.74 -22.87
N VAL A 169 -9.76 -18.73 -23.76
CA VAL A 169 -10.62 -18.67 -24.94
C VAL A 169 -12.06 -18.72 -24.46
N ASN A 170 -12.83 -17.68 -24.77
CA ASN A 170 -14.26 -17.64 -24.48
C ASN A 170 -14.96 -18.68 -25.38
N ASP A 171 -15.32 -19.84 -24.83
CA ASP A 171 -15.92 -20.98 -25.55
C ASP A 171 -17.27 -20.62 -26.22
N THR A 172 -17.85 -19.47 -25.82
CA THR A 172 -19.07 -18.91 -26.42
C THR A 172 -18.93 -18.52 -27.90
N ASN A 173 -17.71 -18.42 -28.44
CA ASN A 173 -17.47 -18.17 -29.88
C ASN A 173 -17.12 -19.41 -30.70
N VAL A 174 -17.04 -20.60 -30.09
CA VAL A 174 -16.88 -21.86 -30.85
C VAL A 174 -18.27 -22.41 -31.19
N GLY A 175 -19.02 -21.63 -31.97
CA GLY A 175 -20.18 -22.17 -32.67
C GLY A 175 -19.69 -23.20 -33.67
N ALA A 176 -20.18 -24.44 -33.58
CA ALA A 176 -19.92 -25.45 -34.61
C ALA A 176 -20.24 -24.86 -35.99
N VAL A 177 -19.26 -24.88 -36.90
CA VAL A 177 -19.42 -24.41 -38.28
C VAL A 177 -20.44 -25.33 -38.98
N SER A 178 -21.71 -24.96 -38.87
CA SER A 178 -22.76 -25.53 -39.69
C SER A 178 -23.01 -24.57 -40.84
N SER A 179 -22.46 -24.95 -41.99
CA SER A 179 -22.52 -24.30 -43.31
C SER A 179 -21.39 -23.33 -43.68
N LEU A 180 -20.68 -23.70 -44.76
CA LEU A 180 -19.84 -22.84 -45.57
C LEU A 180 -20.70 -21.74 -46.21
N SER A 181 -20.71 -20.57 -45.60
CA SER A 181 -21.27 -19.36 -46.20
C SER A 181 -20.27 -18.23 -46.08
N SER A 182 -19.62 -17.91 -47.19
CA SER A 182 -18.71 -16.79 -47.33
C SER A 182 -19.47 -15.47 -47.22
N SER A 183 -19.36 -14.79 -46.09
CA SER A 183 -19.53 -13.34 -46.03
C SER A 183 -18.80 -12.78 -44.81
N SER A 184 -17.77 -11.99 -45.10
CA SER A 184 -17.02 -11.18 -44.16
C SER A 184 -17.96 -10.20 -43.43
N SER A 185 -18.30 -10.54 -42.20
CA SER A 185 -18.77 -9.56 -41.22
C SER A 185 -17.90 -9.72 -39.98
N SER A 186 -17.00 -8.75 -39.78
CA SER A 186 -16.25 -8.57 -38.55
C SER A 186 -17.22 -8.55 -37.37
N SER A 187 -17.35 -9.69 -36.69
CA SER A 187 -18.05 -9.77 -35.41
C SER A 187 -17.28 -8.87 -34.45
N LYS A 188 -17.88 -7.72 -34.11
CA LYS A 188 -17.41 -6.87 -33.03
C LYS A 188 -17.40 -7.72 -31.77
N GLY A 189 -16.20 -8.11 -31.33
CA GLY A 189 -15.97 -8.87 -30.12
C GLY A 189 -16.55 -8.15 -28.91
N LEU A 190 -17.35 -8.88 -28.14
CA LEU A 190 -17.77 -8.49 -26.81
C LEU A 190 -16.52 -8.34 -25.93
N THR A 191 -16.51 -7.27 -25.15
CA THR A 191 -15.37 -6.62 -24.49
C THR A 191 -14.53 -7.54 -23.60
N ASP A 192 -13.21 -7.53 -23.83
CA ASP A 192 -12.15 -7.89 -22.89
C ASP A 192 -12.43 -7.23 -21.53
N GLN A 193 -12.77 -8.01 -20.49
CA GLN A 193 -12.92 -7.49 -19.12
C GLN A 193 -11.54 -7.33 -18.48
N ASP A 194 -10.76 -6.39 -19.01
CA ASP A 194 -9.45 -6.04 -18.46
C ASP A 194 -9.61 -5.27 -17.15
N THR A 195 -8.75 -5.55 -16.17
CA THR A 195 -8.67 -4.70 -14.97
C THR A 195 -7.32 -4.03 -14.88
N THR A 196 -7.31 -2.78 -14.43
CA THR A 196 -6.09 -1.99 -14.24
C THR A 196 -5.93 -1.69 -12.76
N ILE A 197 -4.83 -2.16 -12.17
CA ILE A 197 -4.42 -1.78 -10.82
C ILE A 197 -3.44 -0.62 -10.92
N ILE A 198 -3.75 0.48 -10.24
CA ILE A 198 -3.00 1.73 -10.31
C ILE A 198 -2.30 1.97 -8.96
N VAL A 199 -0.97 2.09 -8.98
CA VAL A 199 -0.14 2.34 -7.81
C VAL A 199 0.53 3.70 -7.94
N ASN A 200 0.09 4.65 -7.12
CA ASN A 200 0.65 6.00 -7.10
C ASN A 200 1.87 6.09 -6.17
N ASN A 201 2.82 6.96 -6.49
CA ASN A 201 4.03 7.16 -5.70
C ASN A 201 3.77 7.70 -4.28
N ASP A 202 2.67 8.43 -4.06
CA ASP A 202 2.30 8.90 -2.71
C ASP A 202 1.70 7.80 -1.83
N LYS A 203 1.38 6.63 -2.40
CA LYS A 203 0.74 5.51 -1.70
C LYS A 203 1.66 4.32 -1.44
N VAL A 204 2.89 4.34 -1.94
CA VAL A 204 3.87 3.27 -1.68
C VAL A 204 4.53 3.43 -0.32
N SER A 205 4.77 2.32 0.36
CA SER A 205 5.58 2.31 1.58
C SER A 205 7.05 2.46 1.22
N ILE A 206 7.79 3.29 1.96
CA ILE A 206 9.21 3.50 1.71
C ILE A 206 10.04 2.51 2.52
N ASP A 207 10.87 1.72 1.82
CA ASP A 207 11.87 0.83 2.41
C ASP A 207 13.22 1.10 1.75
N LYS A 208 14.15 1.66 2.52
CA LYS A 208 15.50 2.02 2.03
C LYS A 208 16.42 0.80 1.91
N GLU A 209 16.04 -0.32 2.51
CA GLU A 209 16.80 -1.57 2.50
C GLU A 209 16.29 -2.54 1.43
N LEU A 210 15.17 -2.22 0.76
CA LEU A 210 14.65 -3.02 -0.34
C LEU A 210 15.68 -3.08 -1.49
N GLN A 211 16.24 -4.28 -1.69
CA GLN A 211 17.11 -4.63 -2.80
C GLN A 211 16.37 -5.53 -3.80
N PRO A 212 16.81 -5.57 -5.07
CA PRO A 212 16.35 -6.56 -6.03
C PRO A 212 16.48 -7.99 -5.48
N ARG A 213 15.42 -8.78 -5.62
CA ARG A 213 15.34 -10.16 -5.13
C ARG A 213 15.15 -11.14 -6.28
N THR A 214 15.56 -12.38 -6.06
CA THR A 214 15.29 -13.50 -6.96
C THR A 214 13.90 -14.07 -6.69
N GLN A 215 13.34 -14.80 -7.67
CA GLN A 215 12.06 -15.50 -7.53
C GLN A 215 12.01 -16.35 -6.25
N LYS A 216 13.07 -17.11 -5.97
CA LYS A 216 13.19 -17.95 -4.77
C LYS A 216 13.05 -17.13 -3.48
N LYS A 217 13.75 -16.00 -3.37
CA LYS A 217 13.69 -15.15 -2.17
C LYS A 217 12.30 -14.53 -2.01
N LEU A 218 11.66 -14.15 -3.12
CA LEU A 218 10.29 -13.61 -3.11
C LEU A 218 9.26 -14.68 -2.73
N ALA A 219 9.43 -15.92 -3.19
CA ALA A 219 8.57 -17.05 -2.82
C ALA A 219 8.70 -17.38 -1.31
N VAL A 220 9.92 -17.41 -0.77
CA VAL A 220 10.14 -17.59 0.67
C VAL A 220 9.51 -16.45 1.47
N GLU A 221 9.67 -15.19 1.04
CA GLU A 221 9.04 -14.05 1.69
C GLU A 221 7.51 -14.11 1.63
N GLN A 222 6.94 -14.62 0.53
CA GLN A 222 5.49 -14.83 0.44
C GLN A 222 5.02 -15.86 1.47
N VAL A 223 5.75 -16.97 1.62
CA VAL A 223 5.44 -17.98 2.64
C VAL A 223 5.54 -17.39 4.06
N ASP A 224 6.53 -16.53 4.32
CA ASP A 224 6.65 -15.83 5.61
C ASP A 224 5.47 -14.88 5.85
N ASP A 225 5.07 -14.09 4.85
CA ASP A 225 3.89 -13.21 4.92
C ASP A 225 2.60 -14.03 5.19
N ASP A 226 2.48 -15.23 4.60
CA ASP A 226 1.35 -16.14 4.80
C ASP A 226 1.35 -16.74 6.23
N ILE A 227 2.52 -17.18 6.74
CA ILE A 227 2.68 -17.67 8.11
C ILE A 227 2.30 -16.57 9.12
N ASP A 228 2.75 -15.34 8.90
CA ASP A 228 2.42 -14.20 9.76
C ASP A 228 0.91 -13.93 9.80
N THR A 229 0.23 -14.11 8.67
CA THR A 229 -1.23 -13.99 8.57
C THR A 229 -1.92 -15.06 9.42
N GLN A 230 -1.46 -16.31 9.33
CA GLN A 230 -1.98 -17.41 10.16
C GLN A 230 -1.72 -17.19 11.66
N ASN A 231 -0.54 -16.69 12.03
CA ASN A 231 -0.22 -16.36 13.42
C ASN A 231 -1.13 -15.27 13.99
N LYS A 232 -1.45 -14.23 13.20
CA LYS A 232 -2.40 -13.18 13.60
C LYS A 232 -3.80 -13.75 13.84
N LEU A 233 -4.25 -14.68 12.99
CA LEU A 233 -5.54 -15.37 13.18
C LEU A 233 -5.57 -16.17 14.49
N ILE A 234 -4.49 -16.91 14.79
CA ILE A 234 -4.35 -17.66 16.05
C ILE A 234 -4.42 -16.71 17.27
N ILE A 235 -3.72 -15.58 17.24
CA ILE A 235 -3.76 -14.58 18.32
C ILE A 235 -5.18 -14.02 18.49
N ALA A 236 -5.85 -13.67 17.41
CA ALA A 236 -7.22 -13.14 17.44
C ALA A 236 -8.21 -14.14 18.04
N ASN A 237 -8.15 -15.42 17.63
CA ASN A 237 -9.01 -16.48 18.15
C ASN A 237 -8.73 -16.79 19.62
N ASN A 238 -7.47 -16.79 20.06
CA ASN A 238 -7.15 -16.95 21.49
C ASN A 238 -7.72 -15.80 22.34
N ASN A 239 -7.62 -14.56 21.86
CA ASN A 239 -8.21 -13.40 22.53
C ASN A 239 -9.75 -13.50 22.60
N ALA A 240 -10.39 -13.98 21.53
CA ALA A 240 -11.83 -14.22 21.51
C ALA A 240 -12.23 -15.30 22.54
N ILE A 241 -11.51 -16.42 22.60
CA ILE A 241 -11.73 -17.49 23.59
C ILE A 241 -11.62 -16.95 25.01
N SER A 242 -10.62 -16.10 25.31
CA SER A 242 -10.48 -15.49 26.64
C SER A 242 -11.71 -14.67 27.02
N LYS A 243 -12.19 -13.80 26.12
CA LYS A 243 -13.38 -12.97 26.36
C LYS A 243 -14.65 -13.82 26.52
N LEU A 244 -14.81 -14.87 25.70
CA LEU A 244 -15.94 -15.79 25.79
C LEU A 244 -15.94 -16.54 27.13
N ASN A 245 -14.78 -16.96 27.62
CA ASN A 245 -14.66 -17.58 28.94
C ASN A 245 -15.04 -16.62 30.07
N ASP A 246 -14.66 -15.35 29.99
CA ASP A 246 -15.04 -14.37 31.01
C ASP A 246 -16.55 -14.11 31.00
N LEU A 247 -17.18 -14.01 29.83
CA LEU A 247 -18.64 -13.92 29.70
C LEU A 247 -19.35 -15.15 30.31
N ILE A 248 -18.80 -16.36 30.11
CA ILE A 248 -19.34 -17.57 30.74
C ILE A 248 -19.27 -17.47 32.26
N LYS A 249 -18.12 -17.03 32.83
CA LYS A 249 -17.97 -16.88 34.28
C LYS A 249 -18.98 -15.88 34.86
N ASP A 250 -19.17 -14.74 34.20
CA ASP A 250 -20.14 -13.73 34.62
C ASP A 250 -21.55 -14.31 34.61
N GLN A 251 -21.91 -15.05 33.56
CA GLN A 251 -23.21 -15.67 33.43
C GLN A 251 -23.44 -16.80 34.44
N GLU A 252 -22.41 -17.59 34.76
CA GLU A 252 -22.46 -18.58 35.83
C GLU A 252 -22.63 -17.93 37.21
N LYS A 253 -22.02 -16.76 37.44
CA LYS A 253 -22.21 -15.98 38.66
C LYS A 253 -23.63 -15.45 38.77
N ASP A 254 -24.20 -14.92 37.69
CA ASP A 254 -25.58 -14.43 37.65
C ASP A 254 -26.58 -15.56 37.92
N ILE A 255 -26.38 -16.74 37.32
CA ILE A 255 -27.20 -17.93 37.61
C ILE A 255 -27.13 -18.30 39.10
N LYS A 256 -25.94 -18.28 39.71
CA LYS A 256 -25.79 -18.58 41.15
C LYS A 256 -26.52 -17.56 42.02
N LEU A 257 -26.42 -16.27 41.70
CA LEU A 257 -27.13 -15.20 42.42
C LEU A 257 -28.65 -15.34 42.28
N LYS A 258 -29.15 -15.59 41.07
CA LYS A 258 -30.57 -15.85 40.79
C LYS A 258 -31.10 -17.03 41.61
N ARG A 259 -30.37 -18.15 41.63
CA ARG A 259 -30.75 -19.33 42.42
C ARG A 259 -30.80 -19.05 43.93
N ALA A 260 -29.88 -18.25 44.45
CA ALA A 260 -29.88 -17.87 45.86
C ALA A 260 -31.07 -16.98 46.27
N GLN A 261 -31.76 -16.35 45.31
CA GLN A 261 -32.94 -15.51 45.57
C GLN A 261 -34.26 -16.30 45.57
N SER A 262 -34.24 -17.63 45.39
CA SER A 262 -35.46 -18.42 45.17
C SER A 262 -36.33 -18.61 46.41
N ASP A 263 -35.74 -18.56 47.61
CA ASP A 263 -36.37 -19.03 48.85
C ASP A 263 -37.53 -18.13 49.36
N SER A 264 -37.73 -16.96 48.75
CA SER A 264 -38.74 -15.97 49.16
C SER A 264 -39.73 -15.58 48.07
N LEU A 265 -39.80 -16.34 46.96
CA LEU A 265 -40.60 -15.99 45.79
C LEU A 265 -41.96 -16.69 45.78
N THR A 266 -42.95 -16.03 45.18
CA THR A 266 -44.24 -16.66 44.83
C THR A 266 -44.07 -17.60 43.63
N SER A 267 -45.06 -18.49 43.40
CA SER A 267 -45.02 -19.45 42.29
C SER A 267 -44.79 -18.81 40.92
N ASP A 268 -45.44 -17.67 40.64
CA ASP A 268 -45.31 -16.96 39.36
C ASP A 268 -43.94 -16.29 39.21
N GLU A 269 -43.37 -15.78 40.29
CA GLU A 269 -42.03 -15.21 40.32
C GLU A 269 -40.96 -16.28 40.16
N GLN A 270 -41.18 -17.46 40.74
CA GLN A 270 -40.31 -18.62 40.60
C GLN A 270 -40.26 -19.11 39.15
N GLN A 271 -41.42 -19.19 38.48
CA GLN A 271 -41.46 -19.57 37.06
C GLN A 271 -40.71 -18.57 36.15
N LYS A 272 -40.81 -17.26 36.44
CA LYS A 272 -40.05 -16.22 35.71
C LYS A 272 -38.55 -16.34 35.98
N LEU A 273 -38.15 -16.60 37.23
CA LEU A 273 -36.76 -16.81 37.61
C LEU A 273 -36.16 -18.03 36.89
N ASP A 274 -36.89 -19.16 36.89
CA ASP A 274 -36.46 -20.40 36.22
C ASP A 274 -36.30 -20.20 34.71
N SER A 275 -37.24 -19.52 34.08
CA SER A 275 -37.15 -19.18 32.64
C SER A 275 -35.92 -18.30 32.35
N SER A 276 -35.61 -17.35 33.25
CA SER A 276 -34.41 -16.52 33.13
C SER A 276 -33.12 -17.32 33.27
N ILE A 277 -33.07 -18.25 34.22
CA ILE A 277 -31.92 -19.15 34.42
C ILE A 277 -31.73 -20.06 33.20
N GLN A 278 -32.81 -20.61 32.65
CA GLN A 278 -32.73 -21.44 31.43
C GLN A 278 -32.19 -20.65 30.24
N ASN A 279 -32.64 -19.41 30.06
CA ASN A 279 -32.10 -18.53 29.02
C ASN A 279 -30.59 -18.27 29.21
N ASP A 280 -30.14 -18.09 30.46
CA ASP A 280 -28.72 -17.92 30.74
C ASP A 280 -27.90 -19.18 30.45
N GLN A 281 -28.42 -20.35 30.79
CA GLN A 281 -27.80 -21.64 30.48
C GLN A 281 -27.72 -21.91 28.97
N ALA A 282 -28.77 -21.55 28.23
CA ALA A 282 -28.77 -21.64 26.77
C ALA A 282 -27.68 -20.73 26.17
N ARG A 283 -27.56 -19.50 26.67
CA ARG A 283 -26.51 -18.56 26.22
C ARG A 283 -25.10 -19.05 26.57
N ILE A 284 -24.88 -19.65 27.73
CA ILE A 284 -23.59 -20.32 28.05
C ILE A 284 -23.27 -21.41 27.02
N THR A 285 -24.27 -22.20 26.60
CA THR A 285 -24.09 -23.25 25.58
C THR A 285 -23.64 -22.63 24.25
N THR A 286 -24.33 -21.58 23.79
CA THR A 286 -23.92 -20.83 22.57
C THR A 286 -22.51 -20.23 22.68
N LEU A 287 -22.12 -19.73 23.86
CA LEU A 287 -20.76 -19.23 24.07
C LEU A 287 -19.71 -20.35 23.98
N LYS A 288 -20.04 -21.56 24.47
CA LYS A 288 -19.17 -22.74 24.37
C LYS A 288 -19.03 -23.23 22.92
N ASP A 289 -20.10 -23.19 22.13
CA ASP A 289 -20.05 -23.53 20.70
C ASP A 289 -19.09 -22.60 19.96
N LYS A 290 -19.19 -21.27 20.20
CA LYS A 290 -18.26 -20.28 19.63
C LYS A 290 -16.80 -20.51 20.05
N ILE A 291 -16.56 -20.97 21.28
CA ILE A 291 -15.21 -21.36 21.73
C ILE A 291 -14.73 -22.59 20.96
N SER A 292 -15.61 -23.56 20.66
CA SER A 292 -15.28 -24.72 19.85
C SER A 292 -14.87 -24.28 18.44
N ASP A 293 -15.68 -23.48 17.76
CA ASP A 293 -15.39 -22.97 16.42
C ASP A 293 -14.03 -22.24 16.38
N ALA A 294 -13.77 -21.36 17.35
CA ALA A 294 -12.49 -20.65 17.44
C ALA A 294 -11.29 -21.58 17.66
N LYS A 295 -11.47 -22.70 18.38
CA LYS A 295 -10.41 -23.72 18.56
C LYS A 295 -10.16 -24.49 17.27
N ASP A 296 -11.20 -24.76 16.49
CA ASP A 296 -11.12 -25.45 15.20
C ASP A 296 -10.36 -24.59 14.20
N GLU A 297 -10.66 -23.29 14.14
CA GLU A 297 -9.90 -22.32 13.34
C GLU A 297 -8.42 -22.26 13.74
N ILE A 298 -8.10 -22.28 15.05
CA ILE A 298 -6.71 -22.36 15.51
C ILE A 298 -6.02 -23.65 15.06
N ARG A 299 -6.72 -24.80 15.11
CA ARG A 299 -6.16 -26.09 14.65
C ARG A 299 -5.87 -26.05 13.15
N ASN A 300 -6.79 -25.52 12.34
CA ASN A 300 -6.63 -25.37 10.90
C ASN A 300 -5.47 -24.43 10.55
N ALA A 301 -5.39 -23.26 11.19
CA ALA A 301 -4.28 -22.32 11.00
C ALA A 301 -2.92 -22.95 11.34
N LYS A 302 -2.83 -23.73 12.43
CA LYS A 302 -1.58 -24.45 12.77
C LYS A 302 -1.20 -25.52 11.74
N ALA A 303 -2.16 -26.27 11.22
CA ALA A 303 -1.91 -27.25 10.16
C ALA A 303 -1.43 -26.56 8.86
N GLN A 304 -2.00 -25.42 8.52
CA GLN A 304 -1.56 -24.61 7.38
C GLN A 304 -0.14 -24.07 7.58
N ILE A 305 0.20 -23.56 8.78
CA ILE A 305 1.58 -23.14 9.10
C ILE A 305 2.57 -24.30 8.92
N SER A 306 2.22 -25.52 9.35
CA SER A 306 3.08 -26.69 9.13
C SER A 306 3.34 -26.93 7.64
N THR A 307 2.29 -26.88 6.83
CA THR A 307 2.39 -27.06 5.36
C THR A 307 3.21 -25.94 4.71
N LEU A 308 3.04 -24.70 5.17
CA LEU A 308 3.80 -23.55 4.71
C LEU A 308 5.29 -23.69 5.05
N ASN A 309 5.64 -24.13 6.25
CA ASN A 309 7.03 -24.39 6.64
C ASN A 309 7.68 -25.48 5.77
N ASP A 310 6.95 -26.55 5.47
CA ASP A 310 7.44 -27.60 4.55
C ASP A 310 7.70 -27.03 3.15
N ASN A 311 6.80 -26.18 2.65
CA ASN A 311 6.96 -25.52 1.36
C ASN A 311 8.14 -24.54 1.36
N LYS A 312 8.35 -23.76 2.43
CA LYS A 312 9.51 -22.89 2.61
C LYS A 312 10.81 -23.68 2.50
N SER A 313 10.92 -24.81 3.21
CA SER A 313 12.09 -25.69 3.12
C SER A 313 12.30 -26.20 1.68
N LYS A 314 11.24 -26.61 0.98
CA LYS A 314 11.34 -27.05 -0.42
C LYS A 314 11.83 -25.94 -1.35
N TYR A 315 11.36 -24.70 -1.19
CA TYR A 315 11.86 -23.55 -1.95
C TYR A 315 13.34 -23.28 -1.64
N GLU A 316 13.72 -23.30 -0.37
CA GLU A 316 15.11 -23.11 0.08
C GLU A 316 16.06 -24.18 -0.48
N HIS A 317 15.58 -25.40 -0.72
CA HIS A 317 16.36 -26.49 -1.31
C HIS A 317 16.15 -26.66 -2.83
N GLY A 318 15.37 -25.78 -3.49
CA GLY A 318 15.16 -25.82 -4.94
C GLY A 318 14.36 -27.03 -5.43
N LYS A 319 13.51 -27.60 -4.58
CA LYS A 319 12.74 -28.83 -4.83
C LYS A 319 11.29 -28.59 -5.24
N LEU A 320 10.82 -27.34 -5.26
CA LEU A 320 9.45 -27.01 -5.67
C LEU A 320 9.49 -26.28 -7.02
N ASP A 321 8.71 -26.77 -7.98
CA ASP A 321 8.55 -26.14 -9.28
C ASP A 321 7.70 -24.88 -9.13
N LEU A 322 8.35 -23.73 -9.31
CA LEU A 322 7.67 -22.45 -9.47
C LEU A 322 7.33 -22.24 -10.95
N PRO A 323 6.20 -21.60 -11.27
CA PRO A 323 5.93 -21.18 -12.64
C PRO A 323 7.07 -20.30 -13.16
N LYS A 324 7.39 -20.42 -14.45
CA LYS A 324 8.56 -19.74 -15.03
C LYS A 324 8.39 -18.22 -14.94
N PRO A 325 9.45 -17.48 -14.58
CA PRO A 325 9.43 -16.02 -14.68
C PRO A 325 9.38 -15.59 -16.15
N TYR A 326 8.72 -14.47 -16.45
CA TYR A 326 8.65 -13.93 -17.82
C TYR A 326 8.68 -12.40 -17.87
#